data_AF-A0A200QN39-F1
#
_entry.id   AF-A0A200QN39-F1
#
_cell.length_a   1.000
_cell.length_b   1.000
_cell.length_c   1.000
_cell.angle_alpha   90.00
_cell.angle_beta   90.00
_cell.angle_gamma   90.00
#
_symmetry.space_group_name_H-M   'P 1'
#
loop_
_entity.id
_entity.type
_entity.pdbx_description
1 polymer ?
#
loop_
_entity_poly.entity_id
_entity_poly.type
_entity_poly.pdbx_seq_one_letter_code
_entity_poly.pdbx_strand_id
1 'polypeptide(L)'
;MHRGHILEETNKLGTPLYKIKSYLPVIEAFGFWIALKNATGGQAFPQLCVFDHWDMLPCDPLEPGSGAEQLVMDIRRRKGLWQQITPLFELEDML
;
A
#
# COMPACT_ATOMS: atom_id res chain seq x y z
N MET A 1 11.43 6.31 2.25
CA MET A 1 10.93 7.20 1.17
C MET A 1 9.53 6.72 0.84
N HIS A 2 8.50 7.40 1.35
CA HIS A 2 7.12 7.08 1.02
C HIS A 2 6.87 7.43 -0.44
N ARG A 3 6.45 6.45 -1.25
CA ARG A 3 6.13 6.62 -2.67
C ARG A 3 4.76 7.27 -2.84
N GLY A 4 4.60 8.47 -2.29
CA GLY A 4 3.41 9.30 -2.50
C GLY A 4 3.54 10.06 -3.82
N HIS A 5 2.66 9.78 -4.80
CA HIS A 5 2.58 10.57 -6.02
C HIS A 5 1.55 11.69 -5.83
N ILE A 6 1.98 12.94 -5.92
CA ILE A 6 1.09 14.12 -5.80
C ILE A 6 0.31 14.27 -7.11
N LEU A 7 -1.02 14.30 -7.01
CA LEU A 7 -1.95 14.37 -8.14
C LEU A 7 -2.48 15.77 -8.37
N GLU A 8 -2.79 16.49 -7.29
CA GLU A 8 -3.44 17.79 -7.37
C GLU A 8 -3.04 18.62 -6.17
N GLU A 9 -2.52 19.81 -6.42
CA GLU A 9 -2.31 20.86 -5.42
C GLU A 9 -3.26 22.02 -5.73
N THR A 10 -4.37 22.09 -4.98
CA THR A 10 -5.36 23.15 -5.15
C THR A 10 -5.29 24.09 -3.94
N ASN A 11 -4.96 25.36 -4.18
CA ASN A 11 -5.03 26.41 -3.18
C ASN A 11 -6.48 26.93 -3.07
N LYS A 12 -7.03 26.98 -1.86
CA LYS A 12 -8.31 27.67 -1.64
C LYS A 12 -8.09 29.18 -1.63
N LEU A 13 -8.52 29.84 -2.71
CA LEU A 13 -8.61 31.30 -2.81
C LEU A 13 -9.22 31.92 -1.54
N GLY A 14 -8.45 32.77 -0.87
CA GLY A 14 -8.86 33.49 0.34
C GLY A 14 -8.49 32.83 1.68
N THR A 15 -7.88 31.64 1.70
CA THR A 15 -7.37 30.99 2.93
C THR A 15 -5.94 30.49 2.74
N PRO A 16 -5.09 30.44 3.78
CA PRO A 16 -3.73 29.88 3.68
C PRO A 16 -3.72 28.33 3.59
N LEU A 17 -4.82 27.71 3.15
CA LEU A 17 -5.01 26.27 3.15
C LEU A 17 -4.70 25.68 1.77
N TYR A 18 -3.82 24.70 1.75
CA TYR A 18 -3.49 23.89 0.59
C TYR A 18 -4.22 22.56 0.66
N LYS A 19 -4.89 22.17 -0.44
CA LYS A 19 -5.46 20.84 -0.59
C LYS A 19 -4.55 20.03 -1.51
N ILE A 20 -3.90 19.03 -0.93
CA ILE A 20 -3.03 18.10 -1.65
C ILE A 20 -3.77 16.77 -1.79
N LYS A 21 -3.87 16.25 -3.00
CA LYS A 21 -4.31 14.87 -3.28
C LYS A 21 -3.11 14.05 -3.72
N SER A 22 -2.93 12.86 -3.18
CA SER A 22 -1.85 11.96 -3.57
C SER A 22 -2.27 10.51 -3.49
N TYR A 23 -1.68 9.65 -4.33
CA TYR A 23 -1.80 8.21 -4.16
C TYR A 23 -0.89 7.75 -3.02
N LEU A 24 -1.43 6.92 -2.14
CA LEU A 24 -0.71 6.30 -1.04
C LEU A 24 -1.04 4.79 -1.03
N PRO A 25 -0.05 3.90 -1.07
CA PRO A 25 -0.28 2.46 -0.94
C PRO A 25 -0.95 2.14 0.40
N VAL A 26 -2.03 1.35 0.37
CA VAL A 26 -2.80 0.99 1.58
C VAL A 26 -1.93 0.28 2.63
N ILE A 27 -0.93 -0.48 2.19
CA ILE A 27 0.03 -1.16 3.07
C ILE A 27 0.86 -0.20 3.92
N GLU A 28 1.10 1.02 3.45
CA GLU A 28 1.86 2.07 4.15
C GLU A 28 0.95 3.11 4.81
N ALA A 29 -0.35 3.09 4.51
CA ALA A 29 -1.31 4.04 5.04
C ALA A 29 -1.53 3.90 6.56
N PHE A 30 -1.30 2.70 7.11
CA PHE A 30 -1.46 2.45 8.54
C PHE A 30 -0.31 3.09 9.34
N GLY A 31 -0.63 4.16 10.08
CA GLY A 31 0.36 4.96 10.82
C GLY A 31 0.87 6.20 10.08
N PHE A 32 0.58 6.33 8.77
CA PHE A 32 0.92 7.53 7.99
C PHE A 32 0.28 8.79 8.57
N TRP A 33 -0.96 8.71 9.08
CA TRP A 33 -1.62 9.84 9.75
C TRP A 33 -0.77 10.45 10.86
N ILE A 34 -0.18 9.60 11.72
CA ILE A 34 0.60 10.04 12.87
C ILE A 34 1.91 10.67 12.40
N ALA A 35 2.58 10.03 11.43
CA ALA A 35 3.81 10.56 10.83
C ALA A 35 3.57 11.92 10.15
N LEU A 36 2.48 12.06 9.39
CA LEU A 36 2.10 13.30 8.72
C LEU A 36 1.77 14.42 9.74
N LYS A 37 0.99 14.09 10.78
CA LYS A 37 0.69 15.02 11.86
C LYS A 37 1.96 15.52 12.54
N ASN A 38 2.90 14.63 12.85
CA ASN A 38 4.16 14.99 13.49
C ASN A 38 5.06 15.83 12.57
N ALA A 39 5.17 15.47 11.28
CA ALA A 39 5.97 16.20 10.30
C ALA A 39 5.44 17.61 10.03
N THR A 40 4.13 17.83 10.16
CA THR A 40 3.46 19.12 9.90
C THR A 40 3.12 19.89 11.18
N GLY A 41 3.62 19.46 12.33
CA GLY A 41 3.33 20.11 13.63
C GLY A 41 1.83 20.14 13.98
N GLY A 42 1.04 19.21 13.44
CA GLY A 42 -0.40 19.11 13.67
C GLY A 42 -1.27 19.99 12.77
N GLN A 43 -0.69 20.65 11.77
CA GLN A 43 -1.42 21.56 10.87
C GLN A 43 -2.07 20.84 9.68
N ALA A 44 -1.68 19.61 9.37
CA ALA A 44 -2.31 18.82 8.32
C ALA A 44 -3.52 18.03 8.85
N PHE A 45 -4.66 18.22 8.19
CA PHE A 45 -5.87 17.44 8.39
C PHE A 45 -6.17 16.62 7.13
N PRO A 46 -5.61 15.42 6.98
CA PRO A 46 -6.00 14.55 5.88
C PRO A 46 -7.46 14.10 6.08
N GLN A 47 -8.29 14.40 5.09
CA GLN A 47 -9.61 13.78 4.95
C GLN A 47 -9.36 12.27 4.75
N LEU A 48 -10.22 11.42 5.36
CA LEU A 48 -10.08 9.95 5.39
C LEU A 48 -9.46 9.37 4.10
N CYS A 49 -8.58 8.36 4.22
CA CYS A 49 -8.05 7.62 3.08
C CYS A 49 -9.20 6.92 2.35
N VAL A 50 -9.74 7.59 1.33
CA VAL A 50 -10.77 7.02 0.46
C VAL A 50 -10.08 6.12 -0.54
N PHE A 51 -10.64 4.93 -0.75
CA PHE A 51 -10.17 4.00 -1.76
C PHE A 51 -10.38 4.60 -3.16
N ASP A 52 -9.33 4.61 -3.98
CA ASP A 52 -9.38 5.08 -5.37
C ASP A 52 -9.40 3.90 -6.35
N HIS A 53 -8.34 3.08 -6.37
CA HIS A 53 -8.20 1.93 -7.28
C HIS A 53 -7.28 0.84 -6.74
N TRP A 54 -7.28 -0.32 -7.42
CA TRP A 54 -6.30 -1.38 -7.25
C TRP A 54 -5.16 -1.19 -8.25
N ASP A 55 -3.92 -1.18 -7.76
CA ASP A 55 -2.72 -1.13 -8.60
C ASP A 55 -1.93 -2.44 -8.47
N MET A 56 -1.31 -2.86 -9.58
CA MET A 56 -0.53 -4.09 -9.62
C MET A 56 0.84 -3.85 -8.98
N LEU A 57 1.22 -4.72 -8.04
CA LEU A 57 2.56 -4.65 -7.46
C LEU A 57 3.59 -5.12 -8.51
N PRO A 58 4.66 -4.36 -8.80
CA PRO A 58 5.64 -4.74 -9.82
C PRO A 58 6.63 -5.82 -9.33
N CYS A 59 6.23 -6.68 -8.39
CA CYS A 59 7.08 -7.75 -7.86
C CYS A 59 6.38 -9.10 -8.01
N ASP A 60 7.14 -10.11 -8.42
CA ASP A 60 6.63 -11.47 -8.54
C ASP A 60 6.47 -12.11 -7.15
N PRO A 61 5.26 -12.58 -6.76
CA PRO A 61 5.06 -13.29 -5.50
C PRO A 61 5.76 -14.66 -5.42
N LEU A 62 6.22 -15.22 -6.54
CA LEU A 62 6.92 -16.50 -6.60
C LEU A 62 8.46 -16.36 -6.46
N GLU A 63 9.00 -15.16 -6.64
CA GLU A 63 10.43 -14.92 -6.49
C GLU A 63 10.82 -14.76 -5.01
N PRO A 64 11.73 -15.61 -4.49
CA PRO A 64 12.15 -15.56 -3.10
C PRO A 64 12.91 -14.26 -2.80
N GLY A 65 12.45 -13.53 -1.78
CA GLY A 65 12.99 -12.24 -1.37
C GLY A 65 12.27 -11.02 -1.94
N SER A 66 11.23 -11.20 -2.76
CA SER A 66 10.39 -10.10 -3.22
C SER A 66 9.47 -9.59 -2.10
N GLY A 67 9.14 -8.29 -2.11
CA GLY A 67 8.20 -7.74 -1.13
C GLY A 67 6.79 -8.34 -1.24
N ALA A 68 6.44 -8.88 -2.42
CA ALA A 68 5.18 -9.58 -2.65
C ALA A 68 5.18 -10.97 -1.99
N GLU A 69 6.29 -11.71 -2.06
CA GLU A 69 6.43 -13.02 -1.43
C GLU A 69 6.20 -12.92 0.08
N GLN A 70 6.89 -11.99 0.75
CA GLN A 70 6.76 -11.79 2.21
C GLN A 70 5.31 -11.51 2.62
N LEU A 71 4.61 -10.67 1.86
CA LEU A 71 3.21 -10.35 2.10
C LEU A 71 2.31 -11.58 1.95
N VAL A 72 2.52 -12.38 0.90
CA VAL A 72 1.77 -13.61 0.64
C VAL A 72 2.02 -14.64 1.74
N MET A 73 3.27 -14.80 2.17
CA MET A 73 3.69 -15.70 3.25
C MET A 73 3.05 -15.32 4.58
N ASP A 74 3.02 -14.02 4.92
CA ASP A 74 2.37 -13.53 6.14
C ASP A 74 0.86 -13.76 6.12
N ILE A 75 0.19 -13.55 4.99
CA ILE A 75 -1.25 -13.82 4.84
C ILE A 75 -1.52 -15.33 4.98
N ARG A 76 -0.69 -16.18 4.37
CA ARG A 76 -0.82 -17.65 4.47
C ARG A 76 -0.61 -18.15 5.88
N ARG A 77 0.40 -17.63 6.59
CA ARG A 77 0.64 -17.93 8.01
C ARG A 77 -0.56 -17.57 8.86
N ARG A 78 -1.17 -16.40 8.63
CA ARG A 78 -2.39 -15.97 9.34
C ARG A 78 -3.60 -16.86 9.06
N LYS A 79 -3.69 -17.41 7.85
CA LYS A 79 -4.77 -18.31 7.43
C LYS A 79 -4.53 -19.78 7.77
N GLY A 80 -3.37 -20.13 8.34
CA GLY A 80 -3.03 -21.52 8.67
C GLY A 80 -2.79 -22.40 7.44
N LEU A 81 -2.46 -21.80 6.29
CA LEU A 81 -2.17 -22.51 5.05
C LEU A 81 -0.68 -22.87 4.96
N TRP A 82 -0.37 -23.87 4.13
CA TRP A 82 1.00 -24.30 3.87
C TRP A 82 1.83 -23.14 3.33
N GLN A 83 3.04 -22.99 3.87
CA GLN A 83 3.91 -21.85 3.60
C GLN A 83 4.36 -21.84 2.14
N GLN A 84 4.68 -22.98 1.55
CA GLN A 84 5.11 -23.02 0.15
C GLN A 84 3.95 -22.76 -0.81
N ILE A 85 4.19 -21.91 -1.81
CA ILE A 85 3.29 -21.77 -2.95
C ILE A 85 3.37 -23.09 -3.70
N THR A 86 2.26 -23.85 -3.70
CA THR A 86 2.11 -25.08 -4.48
C THR A 86 2.68 -24.84 -5.88
N PRO A 87 3.80 -25.49 -6.23
CA PRO A 87 4.38 -25.33 -7.55
C PRO A 87 3.39 -25.84 -8.60
N LEU A 88 3.39 -25.23 -9.78
CA LEU A 88 2.49 -25.58 -10.89
C LEU A 88 2.45 -27.09 -11.19
N PHE A 89 3.57 -27.79 -10.96
CA PHE A 89 3.70 -29.22 -11.15
C PHE A 89 2.77 -30.08 -10.27
N GLU A 90 2.36 -29.61 -9.08
CA GLU A 90 1.40 -30.33 -8.22
C GLU A 90 -0.06 -30.16 -8.66
N LEU A 91 -0.33 -29.24 -9.59
CA LEU A 91 -1.68 -28.95 -10.11
C LEU A 91 -1.91 -29.50 -11.51
N GLU A 92 -0.84 -29.94 -12.20
CA GLU A 92 -0.96 -30.68 -13.45
C GLU A 92 -1.31 -32.13 -13.12
N ASP A 93 -2.60 -32.45 -13.13
CA ASP A 93 -3.05 -33.85 -13.16
C ASP A 93 -2.44 -34.51 -14.41
N MET A 94 -1.48 -35.41 -14.18
CA MET A 94 -0.87 -36.20 -15.24
C MET A 94 -1.94 -37.11 -15.87
N LEU A 95 -2.36 -36.76 -17.09
CA LEU A 95 -3.14 -37.60 -18.00
C LEU A 95 -2.25 -38.67 -18.65
#